data_AF-A0A7W0YUY9-F1
#
_entry.id   AF-A0A7W0YUY9-F1
#
_cell.length_a   1.000
_cell.length_b   1.000
_cell.length_c   1.000
_cell.angle_alpha   90.00
_cell.angle_beta   90.00
_cell.angle_gamma   90.00
#
_symmetry.space_group_name_H-M   'P 1'
#
loop_
_entity.id
_entity.type
_entity.pdbx_description
1 polymer ?
#
loop_
_entity_poly.entity_id
_entity_poly.type
_entity_poly.pdbx_seq_one_letter_code
_entity_poly.pdbx_strand_id
1 'polypeptide(L)'
;MALLFAPMSDVERRHLARAGRRLATLDFYPAPVKLGRVRALHAPWLFRIPGCRRFVGYEAGPLIFTRDPLDEVSNDLITHELCHVWQDQHRRMFMWLSYLWQGYRNNRHEIEARAAARRTRAVP
;
A
#
# COMPACT_ATOMS: atom_id res chain seq x y z
N MET A 1 19.60 1.61 -3.03
CA MET A 1 19.15 1.52 -4.44
C MET A 1 19.20 0.11 -5.05
N ALA A 2 19.93 -0.87 -4.49
CA ALA A 2 20.03 -2.22 -5.07
C ALA A 2 18.73 -3.07 -5.01
N LEU A 3 17.78 -2.74 -4.13
CA LEU A 3 16.55 -3.54 -3.91
C LEU A 3 15.52 -3.45 -5.06
N LEU A 4 15.57 -2.42 -5.89
CA LEU A 4 14.59 -2.23 -6.98
C LEU A 4 14.80 -3.18 -8.16
N PHE A 5 16.01 -3.71 -8.33
CA PHE A 5 16.38 -4.61 -9.44
C PHE A 5 16.48 -6.07 -9.02
N ALA A 6 16.34 -6.38 -7.72
CA ALA A 6 16.27 -7.75 -7.25
C ALA A 6 14.96 -8.41 -7.73
N PRO A 7 14.99 -9.71 -8.10
CA PRO A 7 13.79 -10.44 -8.45
C PRO A 7 12.78 -10.40 -7.28
N MET A 8 11.50 -10.35 -7.61
CA MET A 8 10.42 -10.38 -6.62
C MET A 8 10.47 -11.68 -5.82
N SER A 9 10.51 -11.57 -4.49
CA SER A 9 10.52 -12.74 -3.61
C SER A 9 9.16 -13.43 -3.60
N ASP A 10 9.13 -14.72 -3.21
CA ASP A 10 7.86 -15.44 -3.13
C ASP A 10 6.93 -14.90 -2.04
N VAL A 11 7.50 -14.40 -0.94
CA VAL A 11 6.74 -13.72 0.12
C VAL A 11 6.08 -12.47 -0.46
N GLU A 12 6.86 -11.60 -1.12
CA GLU A 12 6.35 -10.40 -1.78
C GLU A 12 5.23 -10.73 -2.77
N ARG A 13 5.45 -11.72 -3.65
CA ARG A 13 4.47 -12.18 -4.64
C ARG A 13 3.17 -12.64 -3.99
N ARG A 14 3.25 -13.46 -2.93
CA ARG A 14 2.07 -13.96 -2.20
C ARG A 14 1.30 -12.83 -1.55
N HIS A 15 1.98 -11.87 -0.93
CA HIS A 15 1.35 -10.70 -0.31
C HIS A 15 0.60 -9.86 -1.35
N LEU A 16 1.26 -9.50 -2.45
CA LEU A 16 0.66 -8.68 -3.51
C LEU A 16 -0.46 -9.40 -4.24
N ALA A 17 -0.33 -10.70 -4.52
CA ALA A 17 -1.38 -11.49 -5.14
C ALA A 17 -2.63 -11.56 -4.25
N ARG A 18 -2.45 -11.81 -2.95
CA ARG A 18 -3.55 -11.86 -1.98
C ARG A 18 -4.23 -10.50 -1.81
N ALA A 19 -3.45 -9.43 -1.62
CA ALA A 19 -3.98 -8.08 -1.51
C ALA A 19 -4.69 -7.65 -2.81
N GLY A 20 -4.16 -8.04 -3.97
CA GLY A 20 -4.81 -7.81 -5.27
C GLY A 20 -6.17 -8.50 -5.38
N ARG A 21 -6.28 -9.78 -4.98
CA ARG A 21 -7.57 -10.49 -4.93
C ARG A 21 -8.57 -9.80 -4.00
N ARG A 22 -8.11 -9.36 -2.83
CA ARG A 22 -8.92 -8.60 -1.87
C ARG A 22 -9.49 -7.34 -2.51
N LEU A 23 -8.65 -6.49 -3.10
CA LEU A 23 -9.11 -5.26 -3.74
C LEU A 23 -9.99 -5.51 -4.97
N ALA A 24 -9.78 -6.62 -5.69
CA ALA A 24 -10.63 -6.99 -6.83
C ALA A 24 -12.08 -7.29 -6.45
N THR A 25 -12.39 -7.50 -5.16
CA THR A 25 -13.78 -7.63 -4.67
C THR A 25 -14.49 -6.29 -4.43
N LEU A 26 -13.77 -5.17 -4.57
CA LEU A 26 -14.27 -3.83 -4.32
C LEU A 26 -14.44 -3.07 -5.65
N ASP A 27 -15.38 -2.12 -5.65
CA ASP A 27 -15.75 -1.28 -6.78
C ASP A 27 -15.35 0.19 -6.59
N PHE A 28 -14.36 0.46 -5.72
CA PHE A 28 -13.94 1.82 -5.36
C PHE A 28 -13.46 2.65 -6.56
N TYR A 29 -12.88 2.00 -7.57
CA TYR A 29 -12.45 2.63 -8.81
C TYR A 29 -12.90 1.82 -10.04
N PRO A 30 -13.11 2.49 -11.21
CA PRO A 30 -13.63 1.83 -12.40
C PRO A 30 -12.74 0.72 -12.99
N ALA A 31 -11.42 0.84 -12.86
CA ALA A 31 -10.48 -0.17 -13.34
C ALA A 31 -9.77 -0.84 -12.15
N PRO A 32 -9.45 -2.14 -12.23
CA PRO A 32 -8.76 -2.85 -11.16
C PRO A 32 -7.33 -2.34 -10.95
N VAL A 33 -6.78 -2.58 -9.76
CA VAL A 33 -5.38 -2.26 -9.46
C VAL A 33 -4.42 -3.03 -10.38
N LYS A 34 -3.48 -2.32 -11.00
CA LYS A 34 -2.46 -2.92 -11.86
C LYS A 34 -1.23 -3.29 -11.03
N LEU A 35 -0.94 -4.59 -10.91
CA LEU A 35 0.17 -5.10 -10.08
C LEU A 35 1.52 -5.16 -10.79
N GLY A 36 1.58 -5.07 -12.12
CA GLY A 36 2.77 -5.44 -12.90
C GLY A 36 4.05 -4.66 -12.58
N ARG A 37 3.95 -3.48 -11.95
CA ARG A 37 5.11 -2.68 -11.50
C ARG A 37 5.18 -2.54 -9.97
N VAL A 38 4.22 -3.10 -9.25
CA VAL A 38 4.12 -2.91 -7.80
C VAL A 38 5.18 -3.75 -7.11
N ARG A 39 5.89 -3.13 -6.17
CA ARG A 39 6.88 -3.81 -5.33
C ARG A 39 6.57 -3.54 -3.86
N ALA A 40 6.64 -4.58 -3.03
CA ALA A 40 6.61 -4.42 -1.57
C ALA A 40 8.00 -4.71 -1.02
N LEU A 41 8.56 -3.78 -0.25
CA LEU A 41 9.96 -3.78 0.15
C LEU A 41 10.08 -3.53 1.66
N HIS A 42 10.82 -4.38 2.36
CA HIS A 42 11.25 -4.10 3.72
C HIS A 42 12.31 -2.99 3.70
N ALA A 43 11.98 -1.84 4.29
CA ALA A 43 12.82 -0.64 4.29
C ALA A 43 12.84 0.04 5.67
N PRO A 44 13.40 -0.62 6.70
CA PRO A 44 13.30 -0.17 8.09
C PRO A 44 13.96 1.18 8.33
N TRP A 45 14.96 1.53 7.51
CA TRP A 45 15.66 2.82 7.57
C TRP A 45 14.74 4.00 7.28
N LEU A 46 13.72 3.85 6.43
CA LEU A 46 12.75 4.91 6.11
C LEU A 46 11.99 5.35 7.37
N PHE A 47 11.63 4.38 8.20
CA PHE A 47 10.88 4.57 9.44
C PHE A 47 11.76 5.07 10.60
N ARG A 48 13.05 5.33 10.36
CA ARG A 48 13.93 6.04 11.32
C ARG A 48 13.94 7.55 11.09
N ILE A 49 13.48 8.02 9.93
CA ILE A 49 13.46 9.44 9.56
C ILE A 49 12.36 10.17 10.35
N PRO A 50 12.66 11.32 10.99
CA PRO A 50 11.65 12.13 11.67
C PRO A 50 10.42 12.40 10.78
N GLY A 51 9.22 12.21 11.34
CA GLY A 51 7.96 12.32 10.60
C GLY A 51 7.46 10.98 10.02
N CYS A 52 8.35 10.08 9.61
CA CYS A 52 8.01 8.74 9.09
C CYS A 52 7.91 7.68 10.21
N ARG A 53 8.53 7.93 11.37
CA ARG A 53 8.61 6.99 12.51
C ARG A 53 7.25 6.51 13.05
N ARG A 54 6.18 7.27 12.80
CA ARG A 54 4.82 6.97 13.25
C ARG A 54 4.10 5.93 12.39
N PHE A 55 4.64 5.59 11.22
CA PHE A 55 4.03 4.67 10.27
C PHE A 55 4.66 3.28 10.37
N VAL A 56 3.96 2.29 9.82
CA VAL A 56 4.41 0.90 9.73
C VAL A 56 4.42 0.38 8.28
N GLY A 57 3.68 1.06 7.40
CA GLY A 57 3.68 0.92 5.96
C GLY A 57 3.67 2.30 5.30
N TYR A 58 4.04 2.37 4.03
CA TYR A 58 4.02 3.60 3.25
C TYR A 58 3.96 3.29 1.75
N GLU A 59 3.15 4.00 0.97
CA GLU A 59 3.20 3.94 -0.48
C GLU A 59 4.02 5.10 -1.09
N ALA A 60 4.75 4.82 -2.16
CA ALA A 60 5.40 5.82 -3.00
C ALA A 60 5.25 5.42 -4.47
N GLY A 61 4.14 5.84 -5.08
CA GLY A 61 3.78 5.43 -6.45
C GLY A 61 3.58 3.92 -6.53
N PRO A 62 4.40 3.16 -7.29
CA PRO A 62 4.27 1.70 -7.35
C PRO A 62 4.97 0.97 -6.18
N LEU A 63 5.67 1.68 -5.30
CA LEU A 63 6.43 1.06 -4.21
C LEU A 63 5.62 1.07 -2.92
N ILE A 64 5.64 -0.04 -2.20
CA ILE A 64 5.13 -0.19 -0.84
C ILE A 64 6.32 -0.47 0.05
N PHE A 65 6.54 0.35 1.07
CA PHE A 65 7.60 0.18 2.05
C PHE A 65 7.01 -0.31 3.36
N THR A 66 7.63 -1.31 3.97
CA THR A 66 7.26 -1.80 5.30
C THR A 66 8.38 -1.57 6.29
N ARG A 67 8.00 -1.26 7.53
CA ARG A 67 8.96 -1.12 8.63
C ARG A 67 9.54 -2.45 9.04
N ASP A 68 8.66 -3.44 9.13
CA ASP A 68 8.99 -4.79 9.58
C ASP A 68 9.15 -5.72 8.35
N PRO A 69 9.87 -6.86 8.49
CA PRO A 69 10.04 -7.84 7.41
C PRO A 69 8.70 -8.31 6.81
N LEU A 70 8.66 -8.59 5.50
CA LEU A 70 7.40 -8.88 4.80
C LEU A 70 6.68 -10.14 5.30
N ASP A 71 7.43 -11.11 5.82
CA ASP A 71 6.92 -12.33 6.44
C ASP A 71 6.25 -12.09 7.81
N GLU A 72 6.58 -10.99 8.48
CA GLU A 72 5.95 -10.56 9.73
C GLU A 72 4.80 -9.57 9.49
N VAL A 73 4.69 -9.01 8.28
CA VAL A 73 3.69 -8.01 7.94
C VAL A 73 2.34 -8.66 7.62
N SER A 74 1.29 -8.18 8.28
CA SER A 74 -0.07 -8.63 7.97
C SER A 74 -0.49 -8.29 6.53
N ASN A 75 -1.29 -9.15 5.91
CA ASN A 75 -1.85 -8.84 4.59
C ASN A 75 -2.86 -7.67 4.65
N ASP A 76 -3.41 -7.33 5.82
CA ASP A 76 -4.24 -6.14 6.01
C ASP A 76 -3.43 -4.87 5.74
N LEU A 77 -2.18 -4.78 6.22
CA LEU A 77 -1.30 -3.67 5.93
C LEU A 77 -1.01 -3.59 4.43
N ILE A 78 -0.65 -4.71 3.79
CA ILE A 78 -0.39 -4.70 2.34
C ILE A 78 -1.63 -4.31 1.53
N THR A 79 -2.82 -4.75 1.95
CA THR A 79 -4.08 -4.36 1.28
C THR A 79 -4.37 -2.87 1.43
N HIS A 80 -4.06 -2.31 2.60
CA HIS A 80 -4.17 -0.87 2.86
C HIS A 80 -3.23 -0.08 1.94
N GLU A 81 -1.93 -0.38 1.95
CA GLU A 81 -0.94 0.33 1.12
C GLU A 81 -1.20 0.12 -0.39
N LEU A 82 -1.62 -1.08 -0.80
CA LEU A 82 -1.98 -1.35 -2.19
C LEU A 82 -3.25 -0.58 -2.63
N CYS A 83 -4.16 -0.29 -1.70
CA CYS A 83 -5.29 0.58 -1.97
C CYS A 83 -4.81 2.01 -2.29
N HIS A 84 -3.78 2.50 -1.60
CA HIS A 84 -3.16 3.77 -1.98
C HIS A 84 -2.53 3.71 -3.36
N VAL A 85 -1.84 2.63 -3.72
CA VAL A 85 -1.36 2.45 -5.11
C VAL A 85 -2.52 2.49 -6.11
N TRP A 86 -3.66 1.86 -5.79
CA TRP A 86 -4.85 1.85 -6.65
C TRP A 86 -5.45 3.26 -6.81
N GLN A 87 -5.51 4.02 -5.72
CA GLN A 87 -5.90 5.42 -5.71
C GLN A 87 -4.96 6.29 -6.55
N ASP A 88 -3.63 6.08 -6.44
CA ASP A 88 -2.59 6.82 -7.18
C ASP A 88 -2.71 6.55 -8.69
N GLN A 89 -3.01 5.32 -9.07
CA GLN A 89 -3.28 4.93 -10.47
C GLN A 89 -4.48 5.65 -11.10
N HIS A 90 -5.46 6.08 -10.29
CA HIS A 90 -6.68 6.75 -10.76
C HIS A 90 -6.69 8.27 -10.54
N ARG A 91 -6.00 8.76 -9.51
CA ARG A 91 -6.13 10.15 -9.01
C ARG A 91 -4.81 10.78 -8.57
N ARG A 92 -3.71 10.42 -9.25
CA ARG A 92 -2.31 10.77 -8.92
C ARG A 92 -2.06 12.20 -8.40
N MET A 93 -2.68 13.23 -9.01
CA MET A 93 -2.43 14.61 -8.58
C MET A 93 -3.23 15.06 -7.34
N PHE A 94 -4.42 14.51 -7.11
CA PHE A 94 -5.29 14.93 -6.01
C PHE A 94 -4.90 14.31 -4.66
N MET A 95 -4.34 13.10 -4.68
CA MET A 95 -3.93 12.41 -3.45
C MET A 95 -2.74 13.11 -2.77
N TRP A 96 -1.68 13.43 -3.52
CA TRP A 96 -0.49 14.09 -2.98
C TRP A 96 -0.81 15.48 -2.38
N LEU A 97 -1.69 16.25 -3.04
CA LEU A 97 -2.13 17.56 -2.54
C LEU A 97 -3.06 17.46 -1.31
N SER A 98 -3.81 16.37 -1.15
CA SER A 98 -4.73 16.20 -0.02
C SER A 98 -4.01 16.12 1.33
N TYR A 99 -2.82 15.51 1.37
CA TYR A 99 -2.00 15.42 2.58
C TYR A 99 -1.46 16.77 3.07
N LEU A 100 -1.36 17.77 2.18
CA LEU A 100 -0.92 19.12 2.53
C LEU A 100 -2.01 19.95 3.20
N TRP A 101 -3.29 19.71 2.90
CA TRP A 101 -4.41 20.54 3.38
C TRP A 101 -5.35 19.87 4.40
N GLN A 102 -5.50 18.53 4.38
CA GLN A 102 -6.53 17.84 5.20
C GLN A 102 -5.97 17.18 6.47
N GLY A 103 -4.65 17.03 6.57
CA GLY A 103 -4.02 16.24 7.62
C GLY A 103 -4.28 14.72 7.49
N TYR A 104 -3.45 13.91 8.16
CA TYR A 104 -3.40 12.46 7.93
C TYR A 104 -4.61 11.67 8.47
N ARG A 105 -5.21 12.07 9.61
CA ARG A 105 -6.23 11.23 10.29
C ARG A 105 -7.60 11.22 9.60
N ASN A 106 -7.99 12.33 8.98
CA ASN A 106 -9.32 12.52 8.37
C ASN A 106 -9.28 12.53 6.83
N ASN A 107 -8.13 12.19 6.22
CA ASN A 107 -8.02 12.08 4.77
C ASN A 107 -8.97 10.98 4.26
N ARG A 108 -9.79 11.29 3.26
CA ARG A 108 -10.70 10.33 2.62
C ARG A 108 -9.97 9.09 2.09
N HIS A 109 -8.75 9.28 1.59
CA HIS A 109 -7.91 8.20 1.06
C HIS A 109 -7.54 7.17 2.14
N GLU A 110 -7.20 7.66 3.33
CA GLU A 110 -6.89 6.86 4.52
C GLU A 110 -8.10 6.09 5.04
N ILE A 111 -9.27 6.73 5.07
CA ILE A 111 -10.53 6.08 5.48
C ILE A 111 -10.87 4.94 4.52
N GLU A 112 -10.75 5.19 3.22
CA GLU A 112 -11.01 4.20 2.16
C GLU A 112 -10.02 3.04 2.21
N ALA A 113 -8.72 3.30 2.35
CA ALA A 113 -7.70 2.26 2.46
C ALA A 113 -7.91 1.39 3.73
N ARG A 114 -8.28 1.99 4.87
CA ARG A 114 -8.68 1.23 6.07
C ARG A 114 -9.96 0.43 5.83
N ALA A 115 -10.93 0.96 5.10
CA ALA A 115 -12.15 0.25 4.76
C ALA A 115 -11.87 -0.93 3.83
N ALA A 116 -10.97 -0.78 2.84
CA ALA A 116 -10.55 -1.84 1.95
C ALA A 116 -9.99 -3.02 2.73
N ALA A 117 -9.01 -2.78 3.61
CA ALA A 117 -8.44 -3.82 4.45
C ALA A 117 -9.50 -4.51 5.32
N ARG A 118 -10.34 -3.74 6.03
CA ARG A 118 -11.38 -4.32 6.91
C ARG A 118 -12.42 -5.15 6.16
N ARG A 119 -13.00 -4.61 5.08
CA ARG A 119 -14.11 -5.25 4.35
C ARG A 119 -13.70 -6.54 3.66
N THR A 120 -12.41 -6.66 3.32
CA THR A 120 -11.88 -7.79 2.55
C THR A 120 -11.11 -8.79 3.40
N ARG A 121 -11.11 -8.64 4.74
CA ARG A 121 -10.32 -9.51 5.64
C ARG A 121 -10.65 -10.99 5.50
N ALA A 122 -11.90 -11.34 5.21
CA ALA A 122 -12.34 -12.71 5.00
C ALA A 122 -11.92 -13.30 3.65
N VAL A 123 -11.41 -12.48 2.71
CA VAL A 123 -10.98 -12.94 1.39
C VAL A 123 -9.60 -13.62 1.50
N PRO A 124 -9.44 -14.84 0.97
CA PRO A 124 -8.21 -15.63 1.07
C PRO A 124 -6.99 -15.05 0.36
#